data_AF-A0A7V8QY01-F1
#
_entry.id   AF-A0A7V8QY01-F1
#
_cell.length_a   1.000
_cell.length_b   1.000
_cell.length_c   1.000
_cell.angle_alpha   90.00
_cell.angle_beta   90.00
_cell.angle_gamma   90.00
#
_symmetry.space_group_name_H-M   'P 1'
#
loop_
_entity.id
_entity.type
_entity.pdbx_description
1 polymer ?
#
loop_
_entity_poly.entity_id
_entity_poly.type
_entity_poly.pdbx_seq_one_letter_code
_entity_poly.pdbx_strand_id
1 'polypeptide(L)'
;MTFSYAARILAYLILLVGAWQVVIGLVIAHELLLPYEEALRRYTPGAPSSGSVIDKGIYKLVAAVGLGAVAEIGLHVKKMRGEQ
;
A
#
# COMPACT_ATOMS: atom_id res chain seq x y z
N MET A 1 20.94 -9.12 9.10
CA MET A 1 20.62 -9.48 7.70
C MET A 1 19.12 -9.55 7.44
N THR A 2 18.30 -10.10 8.32
CA THR A 2 16.86 -10.32 8.08
C THR A 2 15.99 -9.05 8.07
N PHE A 3 16.31 -8.06 8.94
CA PHE A 3 15.43 -6.90 9.14
C PHE A 3 15.26 -6.03 7.88
N SER A 4 16.34 -5.58 7.24
CA SER A 4 16.22 -4.68 6.08
C SER A 4 15.59 -5.36 4.85
N TYR A 5 15.85 -6.67 4.66
CA TYR A 5 15.18 -7.43 3.60
C TYR A 5 13.70 -7.66 3.91
N ALA A 6 13.36 -8.00 5.17
CA ALA A 6 11.98 -8.12 5.60
C ALA A 6 11.23 -6.78 5.48
N ALA A 7 11.85 -5.67 5.89
CA ALA A 7 11.29 -4.33 5.74
C ALA A 7 11.04 -3.97 4.28
N ARG A 8 11.96 -4.33 3.37
CA ARG A 8 11.78 -4.14 1.93
C ARG A 8 10.62 -4.98 1.38
N ILE A 9 10.52 -6.24 1.76
CA ILE A 9 9.40 -7.11 1.35
C ILE A 9 8.08 -6.55 1.87
N LEU A 10 8.03 -6.15 3.15
CA LEU A 10 6.86 -5.53 3.75
C LEU A 10 6.49 -4.22 3.04
N ALA A 11 7.47 -3.40 2.65
CA ALA A 11 7.22 -2.17 1.90
C ALA A 11 6.51 -2.47 0.58
N TYR A 12 6.96 -3.47 -0.18
CA TYR A 12 6.30 -3.88 -1.42
C TYR A 12 4.90 -4.43 -1.19
N LEU A 13 4.68 -5.24 -0.14
CA LEU A 13 3.34 -5.75 0.17
C LEU A 13 2.37 -4.62 0.53
N ILE A 14 2.81 -3.66 1.35
CA ILE A 14 2.01 -2.50 1.72
C ILE A 14 1.74 -1.63 0.47
N LEU A 15 2.73 -1.48 -0.42
CA LEU A 15 2.59 -0.74 -1.67
C LEU A 15 1.51 -1.36 -2.55
N LEU A 16 1.54 -2.67 -2.77
CA LEU A 16 0.58 -3.40 -3.59
C LEU A 16 -0.84 -3.30 -3.01
N VAL A 17 -0.99 -3.49 -1.70
CA VAL A 17 -2.29 -3.37 -1.01
C VAL A 17 -2.81 -1.94 -1.07
N GLY A 18 -1.95 -0.94 -0.88
CA GLY A 18 -2.31 0.48 -0.98
C GLY A 18 -2.76 0.85 -2.39
N ALA A 19 -2.00 0.44 -3.41
CA ALA A 19 -2.33 0.65 -4.81
C ALA A 19 -3.68 0.01 -5.17
N TRP A 20 -3.91 -1.23 -4.74
CA TRP A 20 -5.18 -1.92 -4.96
C TRP A 20 -6.36 -1.18 -4.32
N GLN A 21 -6.20 -0.66 -3.11
CA GLN A 21 -7.26 0.12 -2.43
C GLN A 21 -7.60 1.41 -3.17
N VAL A 22 -6.59 2.12 -3.69
CA VAL A 22 -6.84 3.32 -4.51
C VAL A 22 -7.58 2.94 -5.80
N VAL A 23 -7.11 1.92 -6.51
CA VAL A 23 -7.73 1.44 -7.76
C VAL A 23 -9.19 1.05 -7.52
N ILE A 24 -9.47 0.22 -6.51
CA ILE A 24 -10.84 -0.25 -6.26
C ILE A 24 -11.74 0.89 -5.77
N GLY A 25 -11.21 1.81 -4.95
CA GLY A 25 -11.94 2.99 -4.52
C GLY A 25 -12.34 3.88 -5.70
N LEU A 26 -11.43 4.09 -6.66
CA LEU A 26 -11.73 4.83 -7.89
C LEU A 26 -12.75 4.13 -8.78
N VAL A 27 -12.64 2.81 -8.93
CA VAL A 27 -13.59 1.97 -9.68
C VAL A 27 -15.00 2.04 -9.09
N ILE A 28 -15.11 1.99 -7.75
CA ILE A 28 -16.39 2.15 -7.05
C ILE A 28 -16.93 3.58 -7.23
N ALA A 29 -16.08 4.59 -7.08
CA ALA A 29 -16.48 5.99 -7.21
C ALA A 29 -17.01 6.36 -8.61
N HIS A 30 -16.52 5.69 -9.66
CA HIS A 30 -16.98 5.89 -11.04
C HIS A 30 -18.08 4.91 -11.47
N GLU A 31 -18.57 4.05 -10.56
CA GLU A 31 -19.57 3.02 -10.85
C GLU A 31 -19.21 2.11 -12.05
N LEU A 32 -17.91 1.87 -12.25
CA LEU A 32 -17.41 1.26 -13.50
C LEU A 32 -17.75 -0.24 -13.63
N LEU A 33 -17.97 -0.92 -12.51
CA LEU A 33 -18.28 -2.36 -12.47
C LEU A 33 -19.71 -2.66 -12.02
N LEU A 34 -20.19 -1.91 -11.04
CA LEU A 34 -21.45 -2.12 -10.33
C LEU A 34 -21.95 -0.77 -9.79
N PRO A 35 -23.25 -0.65 -9.48
CA PRO A 35 -23.78 0.50 -8.75
C PRO A 35 -23.00 0.74 -7.44
N TYR A 36 -22.83 2.01 -7.07
CA TYR A 36 -21.95 2.40 -5.96
C TYR A 36 -22.14 1.58 -4.67
N GLU A 37 -23.39 1.49 -4.19
CA GLU A 37 -23.73 0.78 -2.95
C GLU A 37 -23.42 -0.71 -3.00
N GLU A 38 -23.67 -1.36 -4.15
CA GLU A 38 -23.39 -2.79 -4.33
C GLU A 38 -21.89 -3.04 -4.44
N ALA A 39 -21.17 -2.20 -5.19
CA ALA A 39 -19.73 -2.28 -5.34
C ALA A 39 -19.03 -2.07 -3.99
N LEU A 40 -19.46 -1.08 -3.21
CA LEU A 40 -18.93 -0.78 -1.88
C LEU A 40 -19.14 -1.97 -0.92
N ARG A 41 -20.33 -2.56 -0.91
CA ARG A 41 -20.64 -3.72 -0.05
C ARG A 41 -19.87 -4.98 -0.48
N ARG A 42 -19.67 -5.19 -1.78
CA ARG A 42 -19.04 -6.41 -2.32
C ARG A 42 -17.52 -6.38 -2.19
N TYR A 43 -16.89 -5.28 -2.56
CA TYR A 43 -15.43 -5.20 -2.68
C TYR A 43 -14.76 -4.61 -1.45
N THR A 44 -15.49 -3.81 -0.66
CA THR A 44 -14.95 -3.11 0.51
C THR A 44 -15.92 -3.21 1.69
N PRO A 45 -16.24 -4.43 2.18
CA PRO A 45 -17.21 -4.60 3.26
C PRO A 45 -16.76 -3.86 4.52
N GLY A 46 -17.67 -3.09 5.10
CA GLY A 46 -17.41 -2.27 6.30
C GLY A 46 -16.69 -0.95 6.03
N ALA A 47 -16.40 -0.59 4.77
CA ALA A 47 -15.93 0.75 4.45
C ALA A 47 -17.10 1.76 4.48
N PRO A 48 -16.94 2.94 5.11
CA PRO A 48 -18.00 3.94 5.18
C PRO A 48 -18.23 4.66 3.83
N SER A 49 -17.23 4.71 2.96
CA SER A 49 -17.32 5.29 1.62
C SER A 49 -16.15 4.85 0.75
N SER A 50 -16.29 4.98 -0.57
CA SER A 50 -15.19 4.81 -1.53
C SER A 50 -14.01 5.75 -1.23
N GLY A 51 -14.30 7.01 -0.86
CA GLY A 51 -13.29 7.98 -0.44
C GLY A 51 -12.47 7.50 0.75
N SER A 52 -13.11 6.89 1.76
CA SER A 52 -12.38 6.31 2.90
C SER A 52 -11.44 5.17 2.49
N VAL A 53 -11.78 4.40 1.45
CA VAL A 53 -10.92 3.33 0.91
C VAL A 53 -9.71 3.95 0.20
N ILE A 54 -9.94 5.00 -0.60
CA ILE A 54 -8.88 5.75 -1.28
C ILE A 54 -7.93 6.35 -0.25
N ASP A 55 -8.43 7.04 0.77
CA ASP A 55 -7.62 7.66 1.81
C ASP A 55 -6.70 6.64 2.49
N LYS A 56 -7.26 5.50 2.91
CA LYS A 56 -6.49 4.38 3.50
C LYS A 56 -5.44 3.84 2.52
N GLY A 57 -5.78 3.74 1.24
CA GLY A 57 -4.84 3.35 0.19
C GLY A 57 -3.68 4.32 0.06
N ILE A 58 -3.96 5.63 0.02
CA ILE A 58 -2.95 6.69 -0.05
C ILE A 58 -2.03 6.66 1.17
N TYR A 59 -2.56 6.54 2.40
CA TYR A 59 -1.73 6.41 3.60
C TYR A 59 -0.79 5.20 3.54
N LYS A 60 -1.27 4.06 3.03
CA LYS A 60 -0.43 2.87 2.82
C LYS A 60 0.65 3.11 1.77
N LEU A 61 0.33 3.79 0.67
CA LEU A 61 1.33 4.13 -0.36
C LEU A 61 2.44 5.01 0.23
N VAL A 62 2.08 6.06 0.98
CA VAL A 62 3.06 6.93 1.65
C VAL A 62 3.91 6.13 2.64
N ALA A 63 3.28 5.29 3.47
CA ALA A 63 3.99 4.44 4.42
C ALA A 63 4.94 3.45 3.72
N ALA A 64 4.52 2.85 2.62
CA ALA A 64 5.33 1.93 1.83
C ALA A 64 6.57 2.61 1.23
N VAL A 65 6.42 3.83 0.70
CA VAL A 65 7.54 4.62 0.18
C VAL A 65 8.53 4.94 1.30
N GLY A 66 8.03 5.39 2.46
CA GLY A 66 8.88 5.68 3.62
C GLY A 66 9.63 4.44 4.12
N LEU A 67 8.92 3.32 4.31
CA LEU A 67 9.52 2.06 4.75
C LEU A 67 10.55 1.53 3.74
N GLY A 68 10.23 1.59 2.45
CA GLY A 68 11.12 1.17 1.37
C GLY A 68 12.39 2.01 1.31
N ALA A 69 12.28 3.33 1.43
CA ALA A 69 13.43 4.23 1.46
C ALA A 69 14.35 3.92 2.65
N VAL A 70 13.80 3.73 3.85
CA VAL A 70 14.57 3.37 5.05
C VAL A 70 15.26 2.01 4.88
N ALA A 71 14.55 1.02 4.32
CA ALA A 71 15.11 -0.30 4.06
C ALA A 71 16.30 -0.23 3.08
N GLU A 72 16.17 0.52 1.99
CA GLU A 72 17.24 0.71 0.99
C GLU A 72 18.44 1.46 1.58
N ILE A 73 18.21 2.55 2.34
CA ILE A 73 19.30 3.27 3.02
C ILE A 73 20.06 2.34 3.97
N GLY A 74 19.35 1.55 4.78
CA GLY A 74 19.96 0.60 5.70
C GLY A 74 20.82 -0.47 5.00
N LEU A 75 20.34 -0.98 3.86
CA LEU A 75 21.11 -1.92 3.03
C LEU A 75 22.34 -1.25 2.42
N HIS A 76 22.21 -0.01 1.94
CA HIS A 76 23.30 0.74 1.33
C HIS A 76 24.41 1.06 2.34
N VAL A 77 24.04 1.50 3.55
CA VAL A 77 24.98 1.78 4.65
C VAL A 77 25.71 0.50 5.06
N LYS A 78 25.02 -0.63 5.18
CA LYS A 78 25.67 -1.92 5.49
C LYS A 78 26.67 -2.33 4.41
N LYS A 79 26.32 -2.15 3.12
CA LYS A 79 27.21 -2.41 2.00
C LYS A 79 28.47 -1.53 2.04
N MET A 80 28.34 -0.24 2.38
CA MET A 80 29.48 0.68 2.52
C MET A 80 30.38 0.30 3.71
N ARG A 81 29.85 -0.31 4.76
CA ARG A 81 30.61 -0.70 5.96
C ARG A 81 31.39 -2.02 5.81
N GLY A 82 31.30 -2.68 4.66
CA GLY A 82 32.03 -3.94 4.39
C GLY A 82 31.51 -5.16 5.16
N GLU A 83 30.39 -5.02 5.87
CA GLU A 83 29.74 -6.12 6.57
C GLU A 83 28.83 -6.87 5.59
N GLN A 84 29.41 -7.77 4.79
CA GLN A 84 28.62 -8.72 4.02
C GLN A 84 28.18 -9.86 4.93
#